data_AF-A0A8T5TBN4-F1
#
_entry.id   AF-A0A8T5TBN4-F1
#
_cell.length_a   1.000
_cell.length_b   1.000
_cell.length_c   1.000
_cell.angle_alpha   90.00
_cell.angle_beta   90.00
_cell.angle_gamma   90.00
#
_symmetry.space_group_name_H-M   'P 1'
#
loop_
_entity.id
_entity.type
_entity.pdbx_description
1 polymer ?
#
loop_
_entity_poly.entity_id
_entity_poly.type
_entity_poly.pdbx_seq_one_letter_code
_entity_poly.pdbx_strand_id
1 'polypeptide(L)'
;MVKKKELEERELECYSYIIKLFSKFDKDPVSIDKWKNNLITRLMGALTNPKNENWLKNALIILLSLVDKNPSDLYANIGENLNILSKEEKDQIFSKLKEEFSEE
;
A
#
# COMPACT_ATOMS: atom_id res chain seq x y z
N MET A 1 -1.45 30.45 -12.07
CA MET A 1 -1.31 29.29 -12.98
C MET A 1 -0.02 28.51 -12.80
N VAL A 2 1.11 29.15 -12.43
CA VAL A 2 2.44 28.51 -12.22
C VAL A 2 2.45 27.40 -11.15
N LYS A 3 1.82 27.62 -9.99
CA LYS A 3 1.83 26.65 -8.86
C LYS A 3 1.21 25.27 -9.15
N LYS A 4 0.26 25.20 -10.09
CA LYS A 4 -0.42 23.93 -10.42
C LYS A 4 0.48 23.04 -11.28
N LYS A 5 1.16 23.64 -12.26
CA LYS A 5 2.08 22.94 -13.15
C LYS A 5 3.30 22.41 -12.38
N GLU A 6 3.85 23.20 -11.46
CA GLU A 6 4.94 22.76 -10.57
C GLU A 6 4.53 21.59 -9.66
N LEU A 7 3.26 21.53 -9.25
CA LEU A 7 2.74 20.42 -8.46
C LEU A 7 2.67 19.16 -9.32
N GLU A 8 2.07 19.25 -10.51
CA GLU A 8 1.95 18.15 -11.47
C GLU A 8 3.32 17.58 -11.88
N GLU A 9 4.33 18.44 -12.07
CA GLU A 9 5.71 18.02 -12.35
C GLU A 9 6.33 17.24 -11.19
N ARG A 10 6.14 17.69 -9.94
CA ARG A 10 6.63 16.99 -8.74
C ARG A 10 5.94 15.64 -8.53
N GLU A 11 4.64 15.56 -8.80
CA GLU A 11 3.89 14.30 -8.74
C GLU A 11 4.45 13.30 -9.76
N LEU A 12 4.66 13.74 -11.00
CA LEU A 12 5.22 12.91 -12.07
C LEU A 12 6.65 12.43 -11.73
N GLU A 13 7.47 13.30 -11.16
CA GLU A 13 8.82 12.95 -10.67
C GLU A 13 8.76 11.86 -9.60
N CYS A 14 7.82 11.97 -8.65
CA CYS A 14 7.63 10.97 -7.61
C CYS A 14 7.26 9.60 -8.22
N TYR A 15 6.25 9.56 -9.09
CA TYR A 15 5.83 8.31 -9.73
C TYR A 15 6.95 7.68 -10.56
N SER A 16 7.65 8.50 -11.34
CA SER A 16 8.78 8.07 -12.16
C SER A 16 9.92 7.51 -11.31
N TYR A 17 10.18 8.12 -10.15
CA TYR A 17 11.19 7.66 -9.20
C TYR A 17 10.85 6.28 -8.64
N ILE A 18 9.60 6.06 -8.23
CA ILE A 18 9.14 4.76 -7.71
C ILE A 18 9.36 3.66 -8.76
N ILE A 19 8.91 3.89 -10.00
CA ILE A 19 9.05 2.93 -11.11
C ILE A 19 10.53 2.65 -11.42
N LYS A 20 11.36 3.70 -11.49
CA LYS A 20 12.79 3.59 -11.81
C LYS A 20 13.59 2.89 -10.73
N LEU A 21 13.20 3.03 -9.46
CA LEU A 21 13.83 2.26 -8.38
C LEU A 21 13.43 0.80 -8.48
N PHE A 22 12.15 0.52 -8.66
CA PHE A 22 11.65 -0.85 -8.75
C PHE A 22 12.33 -1.65 -9.88
N SER A 23 12.55 -1.03 -11.05
CA SER A 23 13.21 -1.68 -12.19
C SER A 23 14.67 -2.06 -11.95
N LYS A 24 15.30 -1.56 -10.88
CA LYS A 24 16.69 -1.85 -10.51
C LYS A 24 16.83 -2.96 -9.46
N PHE A 25 15.74 -3.42 -8.85
CA PHE A 25 15.80 -4.49 -7.87
C PHE A 25 15.92 -5.85 -8.58
N ASP A 26 16.84 -6.69 -8.11
CA ASP A 26 17.09 -8.05 -8.62
C ASP A 26 15.99 -9.07 -8.26
N LYS A 27 14.76 -8.59 -8.02
CA LYS A 27 13.60 -9.40 -7.61
C LYS A 27 13.79 -10.21 -6.32
N ASP A 28 14.80 -9.89 -5.51
CA ASP A 28 14.93 -10.45 -4.16
C ASP A 28 13.70 -10.05 -3.31
N PRO A 29 12.88 -11.02 -2.84
CA PRO A 29 11.63 -10.71 -2.14
C PRO A 29 11.85 -9.91 -0.85
N VAL A 30 12.89 -10.24 -0.09
CA VAL A 30 13.18 -9.58 1.20
C VAL A 30 13.57 -8.11 0.99
N SER A 31 14.40 -7.84 -0.02
CA SER A 31 14.79 -6.48 -0.37
C SER A 31 13.61 -5.66 -0.91
N ILE A 32 12.73 -6.27 -1.71
CA ILE A 32 11.50 -5.62 -2.21
C ILE A 32 10.56 -5.27 -1.06
N ASP A 33 10.30 -6.19 -0.13
CA ASP A 33 9.43 -5.94 1.01
C ASP A 33 9.97 -4.84 1.92
N LYS A 34 11.28 -4.87 2.20
CA LYS A 34 11.93 -3.82 2.98
C LYS A 34 11.83 -2.46 2.29
N TRP A 35 12.00 -2.40 0.97
CA TRP A 35 11.85 -1.17 0.20
C TRP A 35 10.40 -0.67 0.20
N LYS A 36 9.44 -1.56 -0.06
CA LYS A 36 7.99 -1.30 -0.03
C LYS A 36 7.58 -0.69 1.30
N ASN A 37 7.89 -1.35 2.41
CA ASN A 37 7.49 -0.91 3.74
C ASN A 37 8.07 0.47 4.07
N ASN A 38 9.34 0.71 3.77
CA ASN A 38 9.97 2.02 3.96
C ASN A 38 9.29 3.13 3.13
N LEU A 39 8.92 2.82 1.89
CA LEU A 39 8.28 3.80 1.02
C LEU A 39 6.84 4.10 1.47
N ILE A 40 6.08 3.09 1.90
CA ILE A 40 4.74 3.27 2.49
C ILE A 40 4.83 4.16 3.72
N THR A 41 5.74 3.92 4.66
CA THR A 41 5.90 4.77 5.85
C THR A 41 6.18 6.23 5.48
N ARG A 42 7.01 6.47 4.47
CA ARG A 42 7.31 7.84 3.98
C ARG A 42 6.09 8.50 3.34
N LEU A 43 5.32 7.76 2.54
CA LEU A 43 4.08 8.25 1.93
C LEU A 43 3.03 8.56 3.02
N MET A 44 2.81 7.65 3.97
CA MET A 44 1.89 7.86 5.09
C MET A 44 2.28 9.07 5.96
N GLY A 45 3.58 9.30 6.19
CA GLY A 45 4.04 10.51 6.88
C GLY A 45 3.64 11.80 6.16
N ALA A 46 3.60 11.78 4.82
CA ALA A 46 3.19 12.92 4.00
C ALA A 46 1.65 13.10 3.90
N LEU A 47 0.86 12.07 4.23
CA LEU A 47 -0.61 12.11 4.28
C LEU A 47 -1.16 12.98 5.44
N THR A 48 -0.31 13.35 6.41
CA THR A 48 -0.67 14.27 7.50
C THR A 48 -1.04 15.68 7.01
N ASN A 49 -0.83 15.99 5.73
CA ASN A 49 -1.19 17.27 5.13
C ASN A 49 -2.27 17.11 4.04
N PRO A 50 -3.52 17.55 4.28
CA PRO A 50 -4.69 17.23 3.44
C PRO A 50 -4.70 17.92 2.06
N LYS A 51 -3.78 18.84 1.77
CA LYS A 51 -3.75 19.56 0.48
C LYS A 51 -3.36 18.69 -0.73
N ASN A 52 -3.03 17.43 -0.48
CA ASN A 52 -2.16 16.64 -1.35
C ASN A 52 -2.54 15.14 -1.34
N GLU A 53 -3.76 14.83 -0.94
CA GLU A 53 -4.21 13.44 -0.72
C GLU A 53 -4.21 12.58 -1.99
N ASN A 54 -4.56 13.17 -3.15
CA ASN A 54 -4.72 12.42 -4.40
C ASN A 54 -3.40 11.90 -4.97
N TRP A 55 -2.33 12.71 -4.94
CA TRP A 55 -1.05 12.25 -5.48
C TRP A 55 -0.44 11.14 -4.62
N LEU A 56 -0.63 11.23 -3.31
CA LEU A 56 -0.23 10.21 -2.35
C LEU A 56 -0.97 8.89 -2.57
N LYS A 57 -2.29 8.95 -2.77
CA LYS A 57 -3.09 7.78 -3.16
C LYS A 57 -2.58 7.15 -4.45
N ASN A 58 -2.30 7.96 -5.47
CA ASN A 58 -1.78 7.47 -6.75
C ASN A 58 -0.39 6.85 -6.61
N ALA A 59 0.50 7.44 -5.80
CA ALA A 59 1.82 6.87 -5.51
C ALA A 59 1.71 5.50 -4.82
N LEU A 60 0.78 5.36 -3.86
CA LEU A 60 0.50 4.08 -3.20
C LEU A 60 -0.04 3.04 -4.17
N ILE A 61 -0.98 3.41 -5.05
CA ILE A 61 -1.53 2.52 -6.09
C ILE A 61 -0.41 2.01 -7.00
N ILE A 62 0.49 2.89 -7.46
CA ILE A 62 1.64 2.50 -8.30
C ILE A 62 2.55 1.54 -7.54
N LEU A 63 2.91 1.86 -6.31
CA LEU A 63 3.79 1.03 -5.49
C LEU A 63 3.22 -0.39 -5.30
N LEU A 64 1.94 -0.48 -4.91
CA LEU A 64 1.27 -1.77 -4.71
C LEU A 64 1.17 -2.54 -6.03
N SER A 65 0.81 -1.88 -7.13
CA SER A 65 0.72 -2.51 -8.45
C SER A 65 2.05 -3.07 -8.98
N LEU A 66 3.18 -2.50 -8.56
CA LEU A 66 4.51 -2.95 -8.95
C LEU A 66 4.94 -4.22 -8.18
N VAL A 67 4.62 -4.28 -6.89
CA VAL A 67 5.05 -5.37 -6.01
C VAL A 67 4.07 -6.55 -6.05
N ASP A 68 2.77 -6.27 -6.13
CA ASP A 68 1.73 -7.29 -6.14
C ASP A 68 1.36 -7.69 -7.58
N LYS A 69 2.07 -8.67 -8.14
CA LYS A 69 1.56 -9.42 -9.30
C LYS A 69 0.37 -10.32 -8.95
N ASN A 70 0.22 -10.60 -7.66
CA ASN A 70 -0.94 -11.20 -7.04
C ASN A 70 -0.82 -10.75 -5.58
N PRO A 71 -1.67 -9.84 -5.08
CA PRO A 71 -1.58 -9.45 -3.68
C PRO A 71 -1.83 -10.71 -2.88
N SER A 72 -0.77 -11.33 -2.35
CA SER A 72 -0.88 -12.26 -1.25
C SER A 72 -1.16 -11.44 0.01
N ASP A 73 -2.18 -10.58 -0.08
CA ASP A 73 -2.73 -9.96 1.08
C ASP A 73 -3.37 -11.10 1.86
N LEU A 74 -3.14 -11.11 3.16
CA LEU A 74 -3.89 -11.97 4.07
C LEU A 74 -5.38 -11.86 3.75
N TYR A 75 -5.87 -10.69 3.32
CA TYR A 75 -7.25 -10.48 2.89
C TYR A 75 -7.64 -11.13 1.55
N ALA A 76 -6.74 -11.25 0.57
CA ALA A 76 -7.06 -11.95 -0.68
C ALA A 76 -7.22 -13.45 -0.42
N ASN A 77 -6.31 -14.02 0.38
CA ASN A 77 -6.35 -15.43 0.77
C ASN A 77 -7.41 -15.73 1.85
N ILE A 78 -7.68 -14.81 2.79
CA ILE A 78 -8.76 -14.93 3.77
C ILE A 78 -10.12 -14.72 3.09
N GLY A 79 -10.25 -13.77 2.18
CA GLY A 79 -11.49 -13.51 1.44
C GLY A 79 -11.98 -14.74 0.65
N GLU A 80 -11.04 -15.43 -0.02
CA GLU A 80 -11.34 -16.71 -0.67
C GLU A 80 -11.64 -17.83 0.33
N ASN A 81 -10.92 -17.90 1.46
CA ASN A 81 -11.18 -18.89 2.51
C ASN A 81 -12.47 -18.62 3.31
N LEU A 82 -12.92 -17.37 3.48
CA LEU A 82 -14.14 -17.02 4.20
C LEU A 82 -15.37 -17.67 3.56
N ASN A 83 -15.39 -17.89 2.24
CA ASN A 83 -16.51 -18.59 1.61
C ASN A 83 -16.54 -20.10 1.96
N ILE A 84 -15.43 -20.64 2.45
CA ILE A 84 -15.21 -22.05 2.79
C ILE A 84 -15.28 -22.28 4.32
N LEU A 85 -15.04 -21.23 5.11
CA LEU A 85 -15.06 -21.27 6.57
C LEU A 85 -16.48 -21.40 7.13
N SER A 86 -16.60 -22.18 8.19
CA SER A 86 -17.81 -22.30 9.01
C SER A 86 -18.14 -20.99 9.72
N LYS A 87 -19.37 -20.87 10.23
CA LYS A 87 -19.82 -19.67 10.93
C LYS A 87 -18.99 -19.41 12.19
N GLU A 88 -18.67 -20.45 12.97
CA GLU A 88 -17.83 -20.33 14.15
C GLU A 88 -16.43 -19.78 13.84
N GLU A 89 -15.80 -20.24 12.74
CA GLU A 89 -14.47 -19.77 12.35
C GLU A 89 -14.47 -18.29 11.95
N LYS A 90 -15.53 -17.84 11.26
CA LYS A 90 -15.72 -16.42 10.93
C LYS A 90 -15.85 -15.56 12.18
N ASP A 91 -16.67 -16.00 13.14
CA ASP A 91 -16.92 -15.25 14.37
C ASP A 91 -15.65 -15.13 15.23
N GLN A 92 -14.76 -16.14 15.20
CA GLN A 92 -13.45 -16.08 15.86
C GLN A 92 -12.50 -15.09 15.18
N ILE A 93 -12.45 -15.06 13.85
CA ILE A 93 -11.64 -14.10 13.10
C ILE A 93 -12.12 -12.67 13.36
N PHE A 94 -13.44 -12.44 13.31
CA PHE A 94 -14.01 -11.13 13.62
C PHE A 94 -13.74 -10.67 15.04
N SER A 95 -13.74 -11.59 16.01
CA SER A 95 -13.42 -11.26 17.41
C SER A 95 -11.96 -10.83 17.57
N LYS A 96 -11.01 -11.54 16.96
CA LYS A 96 -9.59 -11.16 16.99
C LYS A 96 -9.33 -9.81 16.31
N LEU A 97 -9.97 -9.57 15.16
CA LEU A 97 -9.87 -8.29 14.47
C LEU A 97 -10.41 -7.15 15.34
N LYS A 98 -11.55 -7.36 16.01
CA LYS A 98 -12.08 -6.36 16.93
C LYS A 98 -11.10 -6.05 18.05
N GLU A 99 -10.44 -7.05 18.62
CA GLU A 99 -9.42 -6.84 19.66
C GLU A 99 -8.25 -6.00 19.13
N GLU A 100 -7.72 -6.31 17.96
CA GLU A 100 -6.62 -5.55 17.33
C GLU A 100 -6.98 -4.08 17.07
N PHE A 101 -8.25 -3.78 16.72
CA PHE A 101 -8.74 -2.42 16.50
C PHE A 101 -9.25 -1.72 17.78
N SER A 102 -9.33 -2.43 18.91
CA SER A 102 -9.78 -1.88 20.20
C SER A 102 -8.62 -1.53 21.14
N GLU A 103 -7.37 -1.81 20.75
CA GLU A 103 -6.15 -1.43 21.49
C GLU A 103 -5.55 -0.08 21.05
N GLU A 104 -6.36 0.83 20.47
CA GLU A 104 -6.10 2.28 20.42
C GLU A 104 -6.95 3.02 21.46
#